data_AF-A0A3N6GVP5-F1
#
_entry.id   AF-A0A3N6GVP5-F1
#
_cell.length_a   1.000
_cell.length_b   1.000
_cell.length_c   1.000
_cell.angle_alpha   90.00
_cell.angle_beta   90.00
_cell.angle_gamma   90.00
#
_symmetry.space_group_name_H-M   'P 1'
#
loop_
_entity.id
_entity.type
_entity.pdbx_description
1 polymer ?
#
loop_
_entity_poly.entity_id
_entity_poly.type
_entity_poly.pdbx_seq_one_letter_code
_entity_poly.pdbx_strand_id
1 'polypeptide(L)'
;MFKISDRVADLFGDHAIRVEFQQALLAAGQLQDHEMKYLEDGPFSEIARITYRRLKDFDRTALPEEKRELVAGAKALSHRLITSGYAIDKAARADEHAAEDWPELLAFVQRKCSARVGLPDHDGWERCYTHIVGRAEAALQTGRASEDRAAGYAVLRHFAYFFSGDVGFERRWYLEVPEAG
;
A
#
# COMPACT_ATOMS: atom_id res chain seq x y z
N MET A 1 -18.52 5.27 -5.18
CA MET A 1 -17.54 4.16 -5.24
C MET A 1 -16.17 4.77 -5.53
N PHE A 2 -15.24 4.77 -4.58
CA PHE A 2 -13.89 5.28 -4.82
C PHE A 2 -13.22 4.40 -5.87
N LYS A 3 -12.74 4.99 -6.98
CA LYS A 3 -11.81 4.30 -7.89
C LYS A 3 -10.41 4.46 -7.29
N ILE A 4 -9.68 3.37 -7.14
CA ILE A 4 -8.24 3.44 -6.89
C ILE A 4 -7.68 4.13 -8.12
N SER A 5 -6.97 5.23 -7.91
CA SER A 5 -6.33 5.94 -9.01
C SER A 5 -5.48 4.97 -9.82
N ASP A 6 -5.55 5.04 -11.15
CA ASP A 6 -4.68 4.27 -12.05
C ASP A 6 -3.19 4.54 -11.75
N ARG A 7 -2.91 5.66 -11.09
CA ARG A 7 -1.60 6.04 -10.56
C ARG A 7 -1.04 5.06 -9.52
N VAL A 8 -1.89 4.30 -8.82
CA VAL A 8 -1.41 3.22 -7.95
C VAL A 8 -0.77 2.10 -8.77
N ALA A 9 -1.37 1.76 -9.92
CA ALA A 9 -0.78 0.79 -10.83
C ALA A 9 0.51 1.34 -11.46
N ASP A 10 0.53 2.62 -11.86
CA ASP A 10 1.70 3.22 -12.50
C ASP A 10 2.93 3.28 -11.58
N LEU A 11 2.74 3.67 -10.32
CA LEU A 11 3.85 3.94 -9.40
C LEU A 11 4.22 2.72 -8.55
N PHE A 12 3.23 1.91 -8.17
CA PHE A 12 3.40 0.82 -7.22
C PHE A 12 3.12 -0.56 -7.83
N GLY A 13 2.65 -0.61 -9.07
CA GLY A 13 2.47 -1.84 -9.81
C GLY A 13 3.80 -2.56 -10.04
N ASP A 14 3.82 -3.84 -9.68
CA ASP A 14 5.01 -4.66 -9.77
C ASP A 14 4.63 -6.12 -10.06
N HIS A 15 5.39 -6.76 -10.95
CA HIS A 15 5.11 -8.13 -11.34
C HIS A 15 5.31 -9.11 -10.18
N ALA A 16 6.34 -8.91 -9.35
CA ALA A 16 6.58 -9.76 -8.19
C ALA A 16 5.44 -9.65 -7.17
N ILE A 17 4.91 -8.43 -6.96
CA ILE A 17 3.74 -8.23 -6.09
C ILE A 17 2.48 -8.88 -6.66
N ARG A 18 2.29 -8.83 -7.98
CA ARG A 18 1.19 -9.54 -8.65
C ARG A 18 1.27 -11.05 -8.41
N VAL A 19 2.46 -11.64 -8.58
CA VAL A 19 2.70 -13.07 -8.31
C VAL A 19 2.46 -13.39 -6.84
N GLU A 20 2.92 -12.54 -5.91
CA GLU A 20 2.69 -12.72 -4.47
C GLU A 20 1.19 -12.75 -4.13
N PHE A 21 0.39 -11.87 -4.72
CA PHE A 21 -1.06 -11.87 -4.56
C PHE A 21 -1.71 -13.15 -5.07
N GLN A 22 -1.29 -13.65 -6.24
CA GLN A 22 -1.79 -14.91 -6.78
C GLN A 22 -1.44 -16.09 -5.87
N GLN A 23 -0.19 -16.17 -5.41
CA GLN A 23 0.28 -17.23 -4.52
C GLN A 23 -0.46 -17.21 -3.18
N ALA A 24 -0.73 -16.02 -2.62
CA ALA A 24 -1.49 -15.88 -1.38
C ALA A 24 -2.95 -16.35 -1.56
N LEU A 25 -3.60 -15.98 -2.66
CA LEU A 25 -4.97 -16.41 -2.95
C LEU A 25 -5.06 -17.92 -3.18
N LEU A 26 -4.10 -18.52 -3.90
CA LEU A 26 -3.99 -19.97 -4.06
C LEU A 26 -3.76 -20.67 -2.72
N ALA A 27 -2.85 -20.15 -1.89
CA ALA A 27 -2.57 -20.71 -0.56
C ALA A 27 -3.80 -20.70 0.35
N ALA A 28 -4.62 -19.66 0.26
CA ALA A 28 -5.87 -19.53 1.01
C ALA A 28 -7.05 -20.32 0.41
N GLY A 29 -6.86 -21.03 -0.71
CA GLY A 29 -7.95 -21.70 -1.44
C GLY A 29 -9.00 -20.70 -1.96
N GLN A 30 -8.63 -19.43 -2.09
CA GLN A 30 -9.50 -18.32 -2.49
C GLN A 30 -9.42 -18.05 -4.00
N LEU A 31 -8.91 -18.97 -4.81
CA LEU A 31 -8.77 -18.78 -6.26
C LEU A 31 -9.32 -19.98 -7.03
N GLN A 32 -10.10 -19.72 -8.06
CA GLN A 32 -10.53 -20.74 -9.03
C GLN A 32 -9.67 -20.66 -10.30
N ASP A 33 -9.41 -21.79 -10.96
CA ASP A 33 -8.49 -21.89 -12.09
C ASP A 33 -8.80 -20.93 -13.25
N HIS A 34 -10.08 -20.63 -13.48
CA HIS A 34 -10.49 -19.71 -14.56
C HIS A 34 -10.22 -18.24 -14.23
N GLU A 35 -9.95 -17.91 -12.97
CA GLU A 35 -9.69 -16.55 -12.50
C GLU A 35 -8.20 -16.20 -12.55
N MET A 36 -7.32 -17.20 -12.65
CA MET A 36 -5.86 -17.00 -12.73
C MET A 36 -5.48 -16.06 -13.87
N LYS A 37 -6.04 -16.27 -15.06
CA LYS A 37 -5.76 -15.42 -16.23
C LYS A 37 -6.15 -13.96 -15.99
N TYR A 38 -7.24 -13.70 -15.28
CA TYR A 38 -7.62 -12.33 -14.93
C TYR A 38 -6.65 -11.70 -13.92
N LEU A 39 -6.13 -12.47 -12.96
CA LEU A 39 -5.10 -11.98 -12.05
C LEU A 39 -3.73 -11.81 -12.72
N GLU A 40 -3.47 -12.50 -13.83
CA GLU A 40 -2.25 -12.35 -14.63
C GLU A 40 -2.28 -11.10 -15.50
N ASP A 41 -3.39 -10.84 -16.18
CA ASP A 41 -3.50 -9.80 -17.21
C ASP A 41 -4.27 -8.54 -16.75
N GLY A 42 -5.02 -8.64 -15.64
CA GLY A 42 -5.94 -7.60 -15.20
C GLY A 42 -5.25 -6.33 -14.67
N PRO A 43 -6.01 -5.22 -14.49
CA PRO A 43 -5.50 -4.01 -13.89
C PRO A 43 -4.96 -4.26 -12.48
N PHE A 44 -3.76 -3.75 -12.19
CA PHE A 44 -3.10 -4.00 -10.89
C PHE A 44 -3.93 -3.51 -9.69
N SER A 45 -4.61 -2.36 -9.84
CA SER A 45 -5.51 -1.80 -8.84
C SER A 45 -6.71 -2.71 -8.53
N GLU A 46 -7.28 -3.36 -9.54
CA GLU A 46 -8.36 -4.33 -9.36
C GLU A 46 -7.86 -5.63 -8.73
N ILE A 47 -6.67 -6.08 -9.08
CA ILE A 47 -6.05 -7.25 -8.45
C ILE A 47 -5.84 -6.99 -6.95
N ALA A 48 -5.29 -5.83 -6.56
CA ALA A 48 -5.17 -5.45 -5.15
C ALA A 48 -6.53 -5.48 -4.43
N ARG A 49 -7.60 -4.98 -5.05
CA ARG A 49 -8.96 -5.04 -4.48
C ARG A 49 -9.47 -6.46 -4.27
N ILE A 50 -9.31 -7.31 -5.27
CA ILE A 50 -9.75 -8.71 -5.21
C ILE A 50 -8.97 -9.43 -4.11
N THR A 51 -7.66 -9.27 -4.06
CA THR A 51 -6.79 -9.84 -3.03
C THR A 51 -7.25 -9.43 -1.64
N TYR A 52 -7.41 -8.13 -1.38
CA TYR A 52 -7.85 -7.65 -0.08
C TYR A 52 -9.23 -8.21 0.29
N ARG A 53 -10.21 -8.13 -0.62
CA ARG A 53 -11.59 -8.59 -0.38
C ARG A 53 -11.66 -10.07 -0.03
N ARG A 54 -10.84 -10.91 -0.66
CA ARG A 54 -10.83 -12.36 -0.40
C ARG A 54 -10.08 -12.74 0.86
N LEU A 55 -9.07 -11.96 1.23
CA LEU A 55 -8.23 -12.25 2.40
C LEU A 55 -8.70 -11.52 3.68
N LYS A 56 -9.58 -10.51 3.59
CA LYS A 56 -9.92 -9.66 4.74
C LYS A 56 -10.47 -10.44 5.94
N ASP A 57 -11.33 -11.44 5.68
CA ASP A 57 -11.99 -12.25 6.71
C ASP A 57 -11.47 -13.70 6.73
N PHE A 58 -10.38 -13.99 6.00
CA PHE A 58 -9.83 -15.35 5.90
C PHE A 58 -9.11 -15.75 7.20
N ASP A 59 -9.49 -16.89 7.76
CA ASP A 59 -8.81 -17.47 8.92
C ASP A 59 -7.53 -18.21 8.50
N ARG A 60 -6.40 -17.51 8.69
CA ARG A 60 -5.06 -18.03 8.39
C ARG A 60 -4.55 -19.09 9.39
N THR A 61 -5.19 -19.30 10.54
CA THR A 61 -4.68 -20.26 11.54
C THR A 61 -4.66 -21.70 11.01
N ALA A 62 -5.52 -22.01 10.06
CA ALA A 62 -5.58 -23.28 9.35
C ALA A 62 -4.41 -23.52 8.37
N LEU A 63 -3.60 -22.50 8.06
CA LEU A 63 -2.47 -22.62 7.14
C LEU A 63 -1.17 -23.04 7.86
N PRO A 64 -0.23 -23.70 7.16
CA PRO A 64 1.16 -23.80 7.57
C PRO A 64 1.80 -22.41 7.76
N GLU A 65 2.75 -22.29 8.68
CA GLU A 65 3.39 -21.00 9.08
C GLU A 65 3.88 -20.17 7.89
N GLU A 66 4.64 -20.76 6.97
CA GLU A 66 5.14 -20.10 5.76
C GLU A 66 4.01 -19.49 4.90
N LYS A 67 2.86 -20.17 4.83
CA LYS A 67 1.69 -19.68 4.08
C LYS A 67 0.91 -18.62 4.88
N ARG A 68 0.98 -18.62 6.21
CA ARG A 68 0.36 -17.58 7.05
C ARG A 68 1.02 -16.23 6.81
N GLU A 69 2.35 -16.21 6.75
CA GLU A 69 3.12 -14.99 6.50
C GLU A 69 2.84 -14.43 5.11
N LEU A 70 2.84 -15.29 4.09
CA LEU A 70 2.49 -14.91 2.72
C LEU A 70 1.09 -14.28 2.64
N VAL A 71 0.08 -14.94 3.22
CA VAL A 71 -1.31 -14.44 3.20
C VAL A 71 -1.46 -13.15 3.99
N ALA A 72 -0.77 -13.02 5.13
CA ALA A 72 -0.76 -11.79 5.92
C ALA A 72 -0.10 -10.62 5.17
N GLY A 73 1.06 -10.86 4.55
CA GLY A 73 1.76 -9.93 3.67
C GLY A 73 0.88 -9.43 2.53
N ALA A 74 0.29 -10.35 1.77
CA ALA A 74 -0.59 -10.01 0.65
C ALA A 74 -1.83 -9.22 1.11
N LYS A 75 -2.46 -9.61 2.23
CA LYS A 75 -3.61 -8.89 2.81
C LYS A 75 -3.22 -7.47 3.21
N ALA A 76 -2.12 -7.30 3.94
CA ALA A 76 -1.67 -5.99 4.41
C ALA A 76 -1.28 -5.10 3.22
N LEU A 77 -0.52 -5.64 2.26
CA LEU A 77 -0.02 -4.89 1.11
C LEU A 77 -1.16 -4.46 0.19
N SER A 78 -2.08 -5.37 -0.13
CA SER A 78 -3.27 -5.04 -0.91
C SER A 78 -4.14 -3.98 -0.23
N HIS A 79 -4.37 -4.10 1.09
CA HIS A 79 -5.07 -3.07 1.86
C HIS A 79 -4.39 -1.70 1.72
N ARG A 80 -3.08 -1.63 1.93
CA ARG A 80 -2.33 -0.36 1.91
C ARG A 80 -2.19 0.24 0.53
N LEU A 81 -2.15 -0.56 -0.53
CA LEU A 81 -2.25 -0.05 -1.91
C LEU A 81 -3.60 0.61 -2.18
N ILE A 82 -4.69 0.02 -1.68
CA ILE A 82 -6.04 0.58 -1.81
C ILE A 82 -6.15 1.93 -1.10
N THR A 83 -5.75 2.00 0.17
CA THR A 83 -5.83 3.24 0.95
C THR A 83 -4.85 4.30 0.43
N SER A 84 -3.65 3.92 -0.04
CA SER A 84 -2.77 4.83 -0.79
C SER A 84 -3.43 5.41 -2.04
N GLY A 85 -4.22 4.61 -2.77
CA GLY A 85 -5.00 5.10 -3.90
C GLY A 85 -6.04 6.15 -3.50
N TYR A 86 -6.67 5.99 -2.34
CA TYR A 86 -7.59 7.00 -1.79
C TYR A 86 -6.84 8.27 -1.37
N ALA A 87 -5.63 8.15 -0.82
CA ALA A 87 -4.78 9.29 -0.50
C ALA A 87 -4.44 10.12 -1.74
N ILE A 88 -4.04 9.44 -2.82
CA ILE A 88 -3.70 10.08 -4.11
C ILE A 88 -4.93 10.80 -4.69
N ASP A 89 -6.09 10.13 -4.75
CA ASP A 89 -7.33 10.74 -5.26
C ASP A 89 -7.77 11.93 -4.39
N LYS A 90 -7.65 11.82 -3.07
CA LYS A 90 -7.97 12.92 -2.14
C LYS A 90 -7.06 14.14 -2.34
N ALA A 91 -5.74 13.92 -2.42
CA ALA A 91 -4.77 15.00 -2.65
C ALA A 91 -4.98 15.65 -4.02
N ALA A 92 -5.20 14.85 -5.07
CA ALA A 92 -5.46 15.35 -6.42
C ALA A 92 -6.73 16.21 -6.51
N ARG A 93 -7.82 15.81 -5.84
CA ARG A 93 -9.07 16.61 -5.79
C ARG A 93 -8.91 17.93 -5.04
N ALA A 94 -7.97 18.00 -4.12
CA ALA A 94 -7.63 19.21 -3.37
C ALA A 94 -6.56 20.06 -4.06
N ASP A 95 -6.10 19.68 -5.26
CA ASP A 95 -5.00 20.30 -5.99
C ASP A 95 -3.71 20.41 -5.14
N GLU A 96 -3.46 19.40 -4.30
CA GLU A 96 -2.28 19.34 -3.46
C GLU A 96 -1.09 18.79 -4.26
N HIS A 97 0.06 19.44 -4.13
CA HIS A 97 1.31 19.06 -4.79
C HIS A 97 2.36 18.57 -3.79
N ALA A 98 3.42 17.94 -4.32
CA ALA A 98 4.58 17.60 -3.51
C ALA A 98 5.21 18.88 -2.94
N ALA A 99 5.42 18.90 -1.63
CA ALA A 99 6.13 19.95 -0.95
C ALA A 99 7.61 19.57 -0.74
N GLU A 100 8.46 20.57 -0.52
CA GLU A 100 9.91 20.41 -0.39
C GLU A 100 10.34 19.77 0.95
N ASP A 101 9.41 19.60 1.89
CA ASP A 101 9.61 18.88 3.15
C ASP A 101 9.50 17.35 3.00
N TRP A 102 9.29 16.84 1.79
CA TRP A 102 9.19 15.40 1.53
C TRP A 102 10.37 14.57 2.08
N PRO A 103 11.64 15.05 2.14
CA PRO A 103 12.72 14.27 2.75
C PRO A 103 12.55 14.10 4.27
N GLU A 104 12.04 15.13 4.96
CA GLU A 104 11.76 15.10 6.40
C GLU A 104 10.60 14.14 6.69
N LEU A 105 9.54 14.22 5.87
CA LEU A 105 8.42 13.31 5.91
C LEU A 105 8.85 11.86 5.65
N LEU A 106 9.69 11.61 4.64
CA LEU A 106 10.20 10.28 4.33
C LEU A 106 11.00 9.72 5.52
N ALA A 107 11.92 10.50 6.09
CA ALA A 107 12.70 10.09 7.25
C ALA A 107 11.80 9.79 8.47
N PHE A 108 10.74 10.59 8.68
CA PHE A 108 9.74 10.30 9.71
C PHE A 108 9.05 8.96 9.47
N VAL A 109 8.51 8.75 8.26
CA VAL A 109 7.81 7.51 7.89
C VAL A 109 8.74 6.31 8.03
N GLN A 110 9.96 6.35 7.47
CA GLN A 110 10.91 5.24 7.55
C GLN A 110 11.21 4.86 9.01
N ARG A 111 11.55 5.83 9.88
CA ARG A 111 11.82 5.55 11.30
C ARG A 111 10.64 4.89 12.00
N LYS A 112 9.43 5.41 11.77
CA LYS A 112 8.21 4.92 12.42
C LYS A 112 7.80 3.54 11.93
N CYS A 113 7.93 3.29 10.62
CA CYS A 113 7.67 2.00 10.00
C CYS A 113 8.65 0.94 10.50
N SER A 114 9.95 1.23 10.52
CA SER A 114 10.98 0.31 11.02
C SER A 114 10.77 -0.07 12.48
N ALA A 115 10.30 0.87 13.32
CA ALA A 115 9.99 0.60 14.72
C ALA A 115 8.79 -0.35 14.93
N ARG A 116 7.95 -0.56 13.91
CA ARG A 116 6.80 -1.47 13.96
C ARG A 116 7.07 -2.86 13.37
N VAL A 117 8.22 -3.06 12.71
CA VAL A 117 8.58 -4.36 12.16
C VAL A 117 8.74 -5.38 13.28
N GLY A 118 8.08 -6.54 13.13
CA GLY A 118 8.14 -7.64 14.10
C GLY A 118 7.27 -7.46 15.35
N LEU A 119 6.47 -6.40 15.43
CA LEU A 119 5.49 -6.27 16.52
C LEU A 119 4.30 -7.22 16.31
N PRO A 120 3.74 -7.82 17.38
CA PRO A 120 2.50 -8.60 17.30
C PRO A 120 1.39 -7.80 16.62
N ASP A 121 0.53 -8.49 15.85
CA ASP A 121 -0.58 -7.90 15.07
C ASP A 121 -0.17 -6.98 13.91
N HIS A 122 1.14 -6.87 13.62
CA HIS A 122 1.70 -6.16 12.47
C HIS A 122 2.27 -7.12 11.41
N ASP A 123 1.71 -8.31 11.26
CA ASP A 123 2.17 -9.27 10.26
C ASP A 123 2.01 -8.74 8.84
N GLY A 124 3.02 -8.96 8.00
CA GLY A 124 3.03 -8.49 6.61
C GLY A 124 3.26 -6.98 6.43
N TRP A 125 3.37 -6.25 7.54
CA TRP A 125 3.46 -4.79 7.57
C TRP A 125 4.82 -4.26 7.10
N GLU A 126 5.90 -5.00 7.42
CA GLU A 126 7.24 -4.77 6.87
C GLU A 126 7.24 -4.77 5.33
N ARG A 127 6.58 -5.76 4.73
CA ARG A 127 6.46 -5.91 3.28
C ARG A 127 5.79 -4.69 2.64
N CYS A 128 4.73 -4.18 3.29
CA CYS A 128 4.01 -2.98 2.87
C CYS A 128 4.92 -1.77 2.81
N TYR A 129 5.70 -1.55 3.86
CA TYR A 129 6.55 -0.38 3.97
C TYR A 129 7.70 -0.42 2.99
N THR A 130 8.43 -1.53 2.93
CA THR A 130 9.59 -1.65 2.04
C THR A 130 9.19 -1.40 0.58
N HIS A 131 8.07 -1.96 0.12
CA HIS A 131 7.59 -1.74 -1.25
C HIS A 131 7.01 -0.33 -1.46
N ILE A 132 6.01 0.06 -0.68
CA ILE A 132 5.24 1.28 -0.94
C ILE A 132 6.07 2.53 -0.64
N VAL A 133 6.81 2.56 0.48
CA VAL A 133 7.65 3.72 0.84
C VAL A 133 8.81 3.87 -0.14
N GLY A 134 9.46 2.77 -0.53
CA GLY A 134 10.54 2.81 -1.53
C GLY A 134 10.08 3.32 -2.90
N ARG A 135 8.89 2.90 -3.35
CA ARG A 135 8.29 3.42 -4.60
C ARG A 135 7.87 4.89 -4.47
N ALA A 136 7.35 5.31 -3.32
CA ALA A 136 7.00 6.71 -3.07
C ALA A 136 8.24 7.63 -3.06
N GLU A 137 9.33 7.19 -2.42
CA GLU A 137 10.63 7.87 -2.46
C GLU A 137 11.13 8.03 -3.89
N ALA A 138 11.10 6.95 -4.69
CA ALA A 138 11.52 7.01 -6.09
C ALA A 138 10.67 7.98 -6.93
N ALA A 139 9.36 8.07 -6.65
CA ALA A 139 8.45 9.01 -7.33
C ALA A 139 8.71 10.48 -6.97
N LEU A 140 9.31 10.75 -5.80
CA LEU A 140 9.60 12.09 -5.29
C LEU A 140 10.94 12.66 -5.76
N GLN A 141 11.82 11.82 -6.29
CA GLN A 141 13.15 12.23 -6.77
C GLN A 141 13.09 13.36 -7.81
N THR A 142 14.14 14.19 -7.81
CA THR A 142 14.28 15.30 -8.77
C THR A 142 14.26 14.79 -10.21
N GLY A 143 13.49 15.44 -11.08
CA GLY A 143 13.34 15.07 -12.49
C GLY A 143 12.16 14.14 -12.79
N ARG A 144 11.43 13.67 -11.77
CA ARG A 144 10.14 13.00 -11.95
C ARG A 144 9.05 13.99 -12.35
N ALA A 145 8.03 13.49 -13.06
CA ALA A 145 6.86 14.29 -13.43
C ALA A 145 6.17 14.86 -12.18
N SER A 146 5.63 16.07 -12.27
CA SER A 146 4.95 16.74 -11.13
C SER A 146 3.86 15.85 -10.53
N GLU A 147 3.09 15.18 -11.38
CA GLU A 147 2.03 14.24 -10.97
C GLU A 147 2.57 13.00 -10.25
N ASP A 148 3.77 12.51 -10.60
CA ASP A 148 4.41 11.38 -9.89
C ASP A 148 4.82 11.84 -8.49
N ARG A 149 5.45 13.01 -8.41
CA ARG A 149 5.88 13.61 -7.15
C ARG A 149 4.69 13.83 -6.22
N ALA A 150 3.61 14.43 -6.73
CA ALA A 150 2.40 14.68 -5.95
C ALA A 150 1.79 13.38 -5.40
N ALA A 151 1.72 12.33 -6.22
CA ALA A 151 1.23 11.02 -5.78
C ALA A 151 2.14 10.36 -4.73
N GLY A 152 3.47 10.40 -4.94
CA GLY A 152 4.44 9.92 -3.95
C GLY A 152 4.31 10.65 -2.61
N TYR A 153 4.15 11.99 -2.65
CA TYR A 153 3.96 12.81 -1.46
C TYR A 153 2.67 12.47 -0.72
N ALA A 154 1.56 12.32 -1.43
CA ALA A 154 0.28 11.92 -0.85
C ALA A 154 0.35 10.56 -0.15
N VAL A 155 1.09 9.61 -0.74
CA VAL A 155 1.32 8.29 -0.13
C VAL A 155 2.15 8.40 1.14
N LEU A 156 3.23 9.19 1.16
CA LEU A 156 3.99 9.39 2.39
C LEU A 156 3.15 10.05 3.49
N ARG A 157 2.30 11.03 3.16
CA ARG A 157 1.37 11.65 4.11
C ARG A 157 0.36 10.66 4.67
N HIS A 158 -0.20 9.81 3.83
CA HIS A 158 -1.06 8.70 4.26
C HIS A 158 -0.34 7.79 5.27
N PHE A 159 0.93 7.46 5.03
CA PHE A 159 1.69 6.61 5.96
C PHE A 159 2.02 7.35 7.26
N ALA A 160 2.36 8.63 7.20
CA ALA A 160 2.60 9.45 8.38
C ALA A 160 1.34 9.61 9.24
N TYR A 161 0.14 9.62 8.64
CA TYR A 161 -1.12 9.74 9.37
C TYR A 161 -1.35 8.63 10.41
N PHE A 162 -0.87 7.41 10.18
CA PHE A 162 -0.89 6.30 11.16
C PHE A 162 -0.10 6.58 12.44
N PHE A 163 0.73 7.62 12.43
CA PHE A 163 1.59 8.06 13.50
C PHE A 163 1.30 9.51 13.89
N SER A 164 0.08 10.01 13.60
CA SER A 164 -0.30 11.40 13.85
C SER A 164 -0.28 11.81 15.32
N GLY A 165 -0.35 10.84 16.25
CA GLY A 165 -0.20 11.05 17.68
C GLY A 165 1.25 11.01 18.19
N ASP A 166 2.21 10.70 17.33
CA ASP A 166 3.59 10.48 17.74
C ASP A 166 4.42 11.78 17.71
N VAL A 167 5.43 11.84 18.60
CA VAL A 167 6.45 12.91 18.58
C VAL A 167 7.13 12.96 17.21
N GLY A 168 7.26 14.19 16.69
CA GLY A 168 7.88 14.49 15.40
C GLY A 168 6.89 14.49 14.23
N PHE A 169 5.63 14.11 14.42
CA PHE A 169 4.59 14.32 13.42
C PHE A 169 4.27 15.80 13.28
N GLU A 170 4.10 16.26 12.04
CA GLU A 170 3.76 17.65 11.74
C GLU A 170 2.38 17.79 11.13
N ARG A 171 1.64 18.84 11.54
CA ARG A 171 0.27 19.09 11.08
C ARG A 171 0.15 19.23 9.56
N ARG A 172 1.21 19.70 8.88
CA ARG A 172 1.26 19.81 7.41
C ARG A 172 1.20 18.46 6.70
N TRP A 173 1.58 17.37 7.37
CA TRP A 173 1.52 16.01 6.81
C TRP A 173 0.14 15.37 6.98
N TYR A 174 -0.76 16.01 7.71
CA TYR A 174 -2.09 15.47 7.97
C TYR A 174 -2.84 15.20 6.66
N LEU A 175 -3.18 13.93 6.46
CA LEU A 175 -4.03 13.47 5.36
C LEU A 175 -4.82 12.27 5.88
N GLU A 176 -6.01 12.54 6.40
CA GLU A 176 -6.93 11.47 6.78
C GLU A 176 -7.40 10.72 5.54
N VAL A 177 -7.28 9.41 5.55
CA VAL A 177 -7.68 8.54 4.44
C VAL A 177 -8.73 7.56 4.95
N PRO A 178 -9.85 7.36 4.25
CA PRO A 178 -10.85 6.38 4.66
C PRO A 178 -10.25 4.96 4.67
N GLU A 179 -10.67 4.14 5.63
CA GLU A 179 -10.35 2.70 5.64
C GLU A 179 -11.00 1.98 4.45
N ALA A 180 -10.36 0.93 3.94
CA ALA A 180 -10.95 0.11 2.89
C ALA A 180 -12.04 -0.81 3.47
N GLY A 181 -13.22 -0.83 2.84
CA GLY A 181 -14.35 -1.73 3.19
C GLY A 181 -14.35 -3.05 2.42
#